data_AF-A0A0G4LB80-F1
#
_entry.id   AF-A0A0G4LB80-F1
#
_cell.length_a   1.000
_cell.length_b   1.000
_cell.length_c   1.000
_cell.angle_alpha   90.00
_cell.angle_beta   90.00
_cell.angle_gamma   90.00
#
_symmetry.space_group_name_H-M   'P 1'
#
loop_
_entity.id
_entity.type
_entity.pdbx_description
1 polymer ?
#
loop_
_entity_poly.entity_id
_entity_poly.type
_entity_poly.pdbx_seq_one_letter_code
_entity_poly.pdbx_strand_id
1 'polypeptide(L)'
;MTGCVLFSHKVKLPDWASEQQEVTCAKGGTLPNSLWYIEANQHPKLGEDVEKVNYRHPGFFGKFWELQRVMWKTNAGLVDSHAWDSRPEAWPVLKRGINFWGR
;
A
#
# COMPACT_ATOMS: atom_id res chain seq x y z
N MET A 1 19.02 0.95 26.33
CA MET A 1 18.04 0.28 25.45
C MET A 1 16.65 0.83 25.77
N THR A 2 15.90 1.30 24.78
CA THR A 2 14.64 2.06 24.94
C THR A 2 13.38 1.20 25.02
N GLY A 3 13.46 -0.08 24.65
CA GLY A 3 12.34 -1.04 24.71
C GLY A 3 11.23 -0.81 23.68
N CYS A 4 11.48 0.01 22.65
CA CYS A 4 10.55 0.21 21.54
C CYS A 4 10.89 -0.72 20.36
N VAL A 5 9.93 -0.87 19.45
CA VAL A 5 10.08 -1.68 18.23
C VAL A 5 10.10 -0.78 17.00
N LEU A 6 10.81 -1.22 15.95
CA LEU A 6 10.82 -0.54 14.66
C LEU A 6 9.41 -0.58 14.05
N PHE A 7 8.89 0.59 13.67
CA PHE A 7 7.50 0.76 13.27
C PHE A 7 7.38 1.65 12.04
N SER A 8 6.45 1.32 11.15
CA SER A 8 6.07 2.16 10.02
C SER A 8 4.58 2.01 9.70
N HIS A 9 4.00 3.00 9.02
CA HIS A 9 2.58 3.00 8.66
C HIS A 9 2.34 3.76 7.36
N LYS A 10 1.11 3.72 6.85
CA LYS A 10 0.75 4.28 5.52
C LYS A 10 0.57 5.79 5.53
N VAL A 11 1.46 6.51 6.18
CA VAL A 11 1.54 7.98 6.13
C VAL A 11 2.87 8.34 5.50
N LYS A 12 2.81 9.26 4.55
CA LYS A 12 3.96 9.75 3.83
C LYS A 12 4.48 11.01 4.50
N LEU A 13 5.79 11.18 4.46
CA LEU A 13 6.46 12.43 4.77
C LEU A 13 6.16 13.46 3.66
N PRO A 14 6.20 14.77 3.98
CA PRO A 14 5.89 15.83 3.01
C PRO A 14 6.87 15.88 1.83
N ASP A 15 6.59 16.78 0.88
CA ASP A 15 7.34 16.96 -0.38
C ASP A 15 8.87 17.04 -0.22
N TRP A 16 9.36 17.66 0.86
CA TRP A 16 10.81 17.76 1.13
C TRP A 16 11.49 16.39 1.25
N ALA A 17 10.73 15.35 1.61
CA ALA A 17 11.18 13.97 1.77
C ALA A 17 10.74 13.06 0.61
N SER A 18 10.34 13.65 -0.53
CA SER A 18 9.94 12.90 -1.72
C SER A 18 8.84 11.86 -1.46
N GLU A 19 7.86 12.19 -0.61
CA GLU A 19 6.67 11.35 -0.39
C GLU A 19 6.99 9.93 0.15
N GLN A 20 8.14 9.77 0.81
CA GLN A 20 8.57 8.50 1.44
C GLN A 20 7.75 8.19 2.71
N GLN A 21 7.77 6.94 3.17
CA GLN A 21 7.08 6.56 4.41
C GLN A 21 7.87 6.94 5.66
N GLU A 22 7.15 7.24 6.74
CA GLU A 22 7.75 7.48 8.05
C GLU A 22 8.23 6.17 8.72
N VAL A 23 9.42 6.21 9.34
CA VAL A 23 9.99 5.11 10.14
C VAL A 23 10.29 5.61 11.55
N THR A 24 9.68 4.97 12.56
CA THR A 24 9.79 5.39 13.97
C THR A 24 10.08 4.21 14.90
N CYS A 25 10.34 4.50 16.18
CA CYS A 25 10.44 3.50 17.23
C CYS A 25 9.24 3.63 18.17
N ALA A 26 8.27 2.71 18.05
CA ALA A 26 7.01 2.77 18.79
C ALA A 26 7.01 1.85 20.01
N LYS A 27 6.39 2.29 21.11
CA LYS A 27 6.04 1.41 22.24
C LYS A 27 4.59 0.96 22.04
N GLY A 28 4.36 -0.34 21.89
CA GLY A 28 3.03 -0.89 21.61
C GLY A 28 2.57 -0.76 20.15
N GLY A 29 3.51 -0.81 19.19
CA GLY A 29 3.18 -0.87 17.77
C GLY A 29 2.33 -2.10 17.43
N THR A 30 1.43 -1.98 16.44
CA THR A 30 0.66 -3.13 15.96
C THR A 30 1.59 -4.12 15.26
N LEU A 31 1.34 -5.43 15.45
CA LEU A 31 2.17 -6.47 14.84
C LEU A 31 2.36 -6.27 13.32
N PRO A 32 1.32 -5.98 12.51
CA PRO A 32 1.49 -5.79 11.07
C PRO A 32 2.41 -4.62 10.69
N ASN A 33 2.48 -3.58 11.52
CA ASN A 33 3.27 -2.38 11.27
C ASN A 33 4.70 -2.46 11.85
N SER A 34 5.02 -3.58 12.50
CA SER A 34 6.32 -3.84 13.13
C SER A 34 6.99 -5.13 12.62
N LEU A 35 6.41 -5.79 11.61
CA LEU A 35 7.03 -6.93 10.94
C LEU A 35 7.95 -6.45 9.82
N TRP A 36 9.18 -6.96 9.82
CA TRP A 36 10.22 -6.62 8.85
C TRP A 36 10.80 -7.90 8.24
N TYR A 37 11.14 -7.86 6.95
CA TYR A 37 11.80 -8.95 6.24
C TYR A 37 12.99 -8.39 5.48
N ILE A 38 14.04 -9.20 5.35
CA ILE A 38 15.22 -8.87 4.53
C ILE A 38 15.01 -9.50 3.16
N GLU A 39 14.87 -8.67 2.13
CA GLU A 39 14.68 -9.12 0.75
C GLU A 39 16.00 -9.42 0.03
N ALA A 40 17.01 -8.59 0.28
CA ALA A 40 18.32 -8.74 -0.34
C ALA A 40 19.41 -8.62 0.73
N ASN A 41 20.40 -9.50 0.64
CA ASN A 41 21.60 -9.45 1.46
C ASN A 41 22.83 -9.83 0.61
N GLN A 42 23.94 -9.16 0.86
CA GLN A 42 25.23 -9.48 0.27
C GLN A 42 26.28 -9.42 1.37
N HIS A 43 27.18 -10.40 1.42
CA HIS A 43 28.23 -10.45 2.42
C HIS A 43 29.51 -11.06 1.84
N PRO A 44 30.71 -10.47 2.03
CA PRO A 44 31.94 -10.96 1.40
C PRO A 44 32.35 -12.40 1.77
N LYS A 45 31.91 -12.89 2.93
CA LYS A 45 32.14 -14.29 3.35
C LYS A 45 31.16 -15.29 2.76
N LEU A 46 30.13 -14.83 2.04
CA LEU A 46 29.21 -15.68 1.30
C LEU A 46 29.72 -15.76 -0.14
N GLY A 47 30.14 -16.95 -0.57
CA GLY A 47 30.60 -17.21 -1.94
C GLY A 47 29.47 -17.20 -2.96
N GLU A 48 29.78 -17.50 -4.22
CA GLU A 48 28.78 -17.52 -5.31
C GLU A 48 27.85 -18.75 -5.23
N ASP A 49 28.33 -19.85 -4.67
CA ASP A 49 27.63 -21.14 -4.56
C ASP A 49 26.65 -21.24 -3.39
N VAL A 50 26.24 -20.10 -2.80
CA VAL A 50 25.30 -20.09 -1.68
C VAL A 50 23.87 -20.38 -2.13
N GLU A 51 23.14 -21.11 -1.29
CA GLU A 51 21.71 -21.34 -1.50
C GLU A 51 20.96 -20.01 -1.53
N LYS A 52 20.17 -19.81 -2.60
CA LYS A 52 19.32 -18.64 -2.78
C LYS A 52 17.87 -19.06 -2.58
N VAL A 53 17.13 -18.23 -1.87
CA VAL A 53 15.69 -18.39 -1.70
C VAL A 53 14.96 -17.39 -2.58
N ASN A 54 13.75 -17.75 -3.00
CA ASN A 54 12.87 -16.86 -3.74
C ASN A 54 11.46 -16.93 -3.17
N TYR A 55 10.62 -15.98 -3.56
CA TYR A 55 9.24 -15.91 -3.16
C TYR A 55 8.47 -17.16 -3.58
N ARG A 56 7.52 -17.55 -2.73
CA ARG A 56 6.58 -18.62 -3.08
C ARG A 56 5.60 -18.10 -4.12
N HIS A 57 5.49 -18.81 -5.24
CA HIS A 57 4.49 -18.50 -6.24
C HIS A 57 3.10 -18.94 -5.74
N PRO A 58 2.14 -18.01 -5.59
CA PRO A 58 0.77 -18.41 -5.25
C PRO A 58 0.14 -19.16 -6.43
N GLY A 59 -0.61 -20.23 -6.15
CA GLY A 59 -1.47 -20.86 -7.14
C GLY A 59 -2.65 -19.96 -7.53
N PHE A 60 -3.46 -20.37 -8.52
CA PHE A 60 -4.57 -19.57 -9.06
C PHE A 60 -5.48 -18.97 -7.97
N PHE A 61 -6.02 -19.79 -7.07
CA PHE A 61 -6.94 -19.30 -6.03
C PHE A 61 -6.26 -18.37 -5.02
N GLY A 62 -4.98 -18.62 -4.71
CA GLY A 62 -4.19 -17.73 -3.85
C GLY A 62 -4.05 -16.35 -4.48
N LYS A 63 -3.70 -16.32 -5.78
CA LYS A 63 -3.56 -15.07 -6.53
C LYS A 63 -4.90 -14.37 -6.75
N PHE A 64 -5.97 -15.12 -7.03
CA PHE A 64 -7.32 -14.60 -7.19
C PHE A 64 -7.79 -13.87 -5.93
N TRP A 65 -7.69 -14.49 -4.76
CA TRP A 65 -8.12 -13.85 -3.51
C TRP A 65 -7.23 -12.67 -3.10
N GLU A 66 -5.92 -12.74 -3.35
CA GLU A 66 -5.03 -11.59 -3.19
C GLU A 66 -5.52 -10.40 -4.04
N LEU A 67 -5.81 -10.65 -5.32
CA LEU A 67 -6.29 -9.64 -6.25
C LEU A 67 -7.60 -9.02 -5.77
N GLN A 68 -8.59 -9.81 -5.35
CA GLN A 68 -9.86 -9.30 -4.86
C GLN A 68 -9.68 -8.39 -3.62
N ARG A 69 -8.77 -8.75 -2.70
CA ARG A 69 -8.45 -7.90 -1.52
C ARG A 69 -7.82 -6.57 -1.93
N VAL A 70 -6.90 -6.61 -2.90
CA VAL A 70 -6.27 -5.39 -3.43
C VAL A 70 -7.30 -4.51 -4.14
N MET A 71 -8.13 -5.09 -5.02
CA MET A 71 -9.22 -4.36 -5.69
C MET A 71 -10.15 -3.67 -4.69
N TRP A 72 -10.57 -4.38 -3.65
CA TRP A 72 -11.43 -3.83 -2.60
C TRP A 72 -10.78 -2.65 -1.88
N LYS A 73 -9.53 -2.83 -1.44
CA LYS A 73 -8.79 -1.80 -0.71
C LYS A 73 -8.51 -0.58 -1.58
N THR A 74 -8.16 -0.78 -2.84
CA THR A 74 -7.95 0.32 -3.80
C THR A 74 -9.26 1.07 -4.02
N ASN A 75 -10.36 0.38 -4.29
CA ASN A 75 -11.67 1.01 -4.53
C ASN A 75 -12.16 1.80 -3.30
N ALA A 76 -11.97 1.27 -2.10
CA ALA A 76 -12.28 1.98 -0.85
C ALA A 76 -11.39 3.21 -0.61
N GLY A 77 -10.20 3.27 -1.22
CA GLY A 77 -9.28 4.40 -1.15
C GLY A 77 -9.51 5.47 -2.23
N LEU A 78 -10.38 5.23 -3.22
CA LEU A 78 -10.72 6.20 -4.28
C LEU A 78 -11.73 7.23 -3.75
N VAL A 79 -11.25 8.12 -2.88
CA VAL A 79 -12.07 9.13 -2.19
C VAL A 79 -11.86 10.55 -2.72
N ASP A 80 -11.03 10.72 -3.75
CA ASP A 80 -10.72 12.01 -4.33
C ASP A 80 -11.98 12.66 -4.93
N SER A 81 -12.15 13.95 -4.65
CA SER A 81 -13.25 14.73 -5.24
C SER A 81 -12.91 15.13 -6.67
N HIS A 82 -13.95 15.23 -7.49
CA HIS A 82 -13.80 15.62 -8.88
C HIS A 82 -14.86 16.65 -9.25
N ALA A 83 -14.52 17.63 -10.09
CA ALA A 83 -15.45 18.70 -10.45
C ALA A 83 -16.78 18.18 -11.04
N TRP A 84 -16.76 16.98 -11.64
CA TRP A 84 -17.90 16.29 -12.24
C TRP A 84 -18.40 15.10 -11.41
N ASP A 85 -18.03 14.98 -10.13
CA ASP A 85 -18.64 14.00 -9.23
C ASP A 85 -20.15 14.26 -9.06
N SER A 86 -20.91 13.20 -8.74
CA SER A 86 -22.35 13.27 -8.55
C SER A 86 -22.78 12.49 -7.32
N ARG A 87 -23.89 12.91 -6.69
CA ARG A 87 -24.45 12.23 -5.53
C ARG A 87 -25.56 11.26 -5.96
N PRO A 88 -25.65 10.05 -5.37
CA PRO A 88 -26.65 9.06 -5.72
C PRO A 88 -28.10 9.57 -5.70
N GLU A 89 -28.44 10.45 -4.75
CA GLU A 89 -29.81 10.99 -4.65
C GLU A 89 -30.22 11.84 -5.87
N ALA A 90 -29.24 12.37 -6.61
CA ALA A 90 -29.49 13.19 -7.80
C ALA A 90 -29.73 12.36 -9.08
N TRP A 91 -29.38 11.07 -9.09
CA TRP A 91 -29.46 10.22 -10.28
C TRP A 91 -30.89 10.02 -10.82
N PRO A 92 -31.91 9.75 -9.99
CA PRO A 92 -33.27 9.50 -10.50
C PRO A 92 -33.91 10.71 -11.20
N VAL A 93 -33.44 11.92 -10.87
CA VAL A 93 -33.98 13.19 -11.34
C VAL A 93 -33.06 13.91 -12.33
N LEU A 94 -31.91 13.31 -12.67
CA LEU A 94 -30.96 13.81 -13.66
C LEU A 94 -30.57 15.29 -13.47
N LYS A 95 -30.37 15.73 -12.21
CA LYS A 95 -30.09 17.14 -11.88
C LYS A 95 -28.77 17.68 -12.44
N ARG A 96 -27.79 16.81 -12.69
CA ARG A 96 -26.45 17.17 -13.17
C ARG A 96 -25.83 16.01 -13.96
N GLY A 97 -25.26 16.30 -15.13
CA GLY A 97 -24.50 15.35 -15.95
C GLY A 97 -23.00 15.41 -15.70
N ILE A 98 -22.26 14.54 -16.39
CA ILE A 98 -20.79 14.48 -16.40
C ILE A 98 -20.26 14.96 -17.74
N ASN A 99 -19.07 15.57 -17.73
CA ASN A 99 -18.38 15.97 -18.95
C ASN A 99 -17.32 14.92 -19.32
N PHE A 100 -17.26 14.54 -20.59
CA PHE A 100 -16.29 13.57 -21.13
C PHE A 100 -15.15 14.24 -21.90
N TRP A 101 -15.42 15.35 -22.60
CA TRP A 101 -14.42 16.10 -23.35
C TRP A 101 -14.81 17.58 -23.42
N GLY A 102 -13.84 18.47 -23.17
CA GLY A 102 -13.92 19.89 -23.46
C GLY A 102 -12.80 20.23 -24.43
N ARG A 103 -13.09 21.05 -25.44
CA ARG A 103 -12.03 21.67 -26.25
C ARG A 103 -11.29 22.71 -25.43
#